data_AF-L1MHV8-F1
#
_entry.id   AF-L1MHV8-F1
#
_cell.length_a   1.000
_cell.length_b   1.000
_cell.length_c   1.000
_cell.angle_alpha   90.00
_cell.angle_beta   90.00
_cell.angle_gamma   90.00
#
_symmetry.space_group_name_H-M   'P 1'
#
loop_
_entity.id
_entity.type
_entity.pdbx_description
1 polymer ?
#
loop_
_entity_poly.entity_id
_entity_poly.type
_entity_poly.pdbx_seq_one_letter_code
_entity_poly.pdbx_strand_id
1 'polypeptide(L)'
;MSRLYGPGVFTQTALSNTVVGADKSKFTIVSNRFRATESGELSFLRFYWPTGSGYASGTGGNIKITVVPDDGSSEHRPDLKAEPLAVTHYQPKLVDGKKQTKQELLSEIPIEQSKHALTSGQLYHVVLENVDPKPQDNFISSNNSITVKEDGKPARWLNSTDWSTLMGSRPAHDNTADYHWDDLTRDGSGEKLLSPIMEVGLTTGKSIGMFDMESGSVYPNRIYAASQNKPVREHFTPSTQKRVSGFSVASAASTGGALGWSIKQGDRVLASGQIEQPEANFTTHKLTNVLGSFTWYDVALPQDVVLEAGQSYDLEFRPVSNSVWQFGDHSNGSNYGVKWPAAFTESQAQHLQDGTWINTNHWDHTKPGGGTNWPVVLHVAP
;
A
#
# COMPACT_ATOMS: atom_id res chain seq x y z
N MET A 1 16.49 3.93 -1.85
CA MET A 1 15.22 4.63 -1.53
C MET A 1 15.40 6.09 -1.11
N SER A 2 16.62 6.58 -0.79
CA SER A 2 16.85 7.96 -0.34
C SER A 2 16.49 9.08 -1.35
N ARG A 3 16.03 8.72 -2.55
CA ARG A 3 15.74 9.64 -3.66
C ARG A 3 14.25 9.72 -4.04
N LEU A 4 13.37 8.99 -3.35
CA LEU A 4 11.93 9.01 -3.61
C LEU A 4 11.22 9.44 -2.34
N TYR A 5 10.35 10.43 -2.47
CA TYR A 5 9.62 10.99 -1.34
C TYR A 5 8.18 11.28 -1.78
N GLY A 6 7.28 10.39 -1.43
CA GLY A 6 5.85 10.58 -1.67
C GLY A 6 5.05 9.29 -1.47
N PRO A 7 3.73 9.42 -1.32
CA PRO A 7 2.82 8.29 -1.12
C PRO A 7 2.74 7.37 -2.35
N GLY A 8 2.94 7.89 -3.56
CA GLY A 8 2.83 7.12 -4.80
C GLY A 8 3.96 6.12 -5.07
N VAL A 9 4.90 5.89 -4.13
CA VAL A 9 5.95 4.88 -4.28
C VAL A 9 5.33 3.49 -4.50
N PHE A 10 4.20 3.26 -3.85
CA PHE A 10 3.31 2.14 -4.12
C PHE A 10 2.05 2.61 -4.84
N THR A 11 1.55 1.78 -5.73
CA THR A 11 0.30 1.95 -6.46
C THR A 11 -0.75 1.04 -5.84
N GLN A 12 -1.93 1.58 -5.59
CA GLN A 12 -3.06 0.84 -5.05
C GLN A 12 -4.35 1.15 -5.83
N THR A 13 -4.84 0.16 -6.56
CA THR A 13 -6.09 0.25 -7.34
C THR A 13 -7.28 -0.41 -6.64
N ALA A 14 -7.05 -1.40 -5.78
CA ALA A 14 -8.07 -1.99 -4.91
C ALA A 14 -7.40 -2.87 -3.83
N LEU A 15 -8.21 -3.71 -3.18
CA LEU A 15 -7.80 -4.74 -2.24
C LEU A 15 -8.00 -6.14 -2.83
N SER A 16 -7.14 -7.08 -2.42
CA SER A 16 -7.38 -8.51 -2.58
C SER A 16 -6.94 -9.24 -1.32
N ASN A 17 -7.72 -10.24 -0.93
CA ASN A 17 -7.47 -11.03 0.26
C ASN A 17 -6.64 -12.28 -0.08
N THR A 18 -5.75 -12.67 0.84
CA THR A 18 -5.07 -13.97 0.85
C THR A 18 -5.52 -14.75 2.07
N VAL A 19 -6.04 -15.95 1.86
CA VAL A 19 -6.54 -16.81 2.96
C VAL A 19 -5.37 -17.41 3.73
N VAL A 20 -5.46 -17.41 5.07
CA VAL A 20 -4.53 -18.11 5.97
C VAL A 20 -5.28 -19.24 6.68
N GLY A 21 -4.93 -20.48 6.35
CA GLY A 21 -5.66 -21.68 6.76
C GLY A 21 -6.26 -22.42 5.57
N ALA A 22 -7.23 -23.29 5.81
CA ALA A 22 -7.86 -24.04 4.73
C ALA A 22 -9.12 -23.34 4.21
N ASP A 23 -9.18 -23.23 2.88
CA ASP A 23 -10.38 -22.85 2.14
C ASP A 23 -10.57 -23.87 1.00
N LYS A 24 -11.76 -24.48 0.98
CA LYS A 24 -12.12 -25.57 0.05
C LYS A 24 -11.11 -26.73 0.16
N SER A 25 -10.44 -27.09 -0.95
CA SER A 25 -9.54 -28.23 -1.03
C SER A 25 -8.06 -27.87 -0.80
N LYS A 26 -7.74 -26.61 -0.47
CA LYS A 26 -6.38 -26.13 -0.30
C LYS A 26 -6.16 -25.58 1.12
N PHE A 27 -5.01 -25.87 1.69
CA PHE A 27 -4.47 -25.18 2.85
C PHE A 27 -3.43 -24.17 2.37
N THR A 28 -3.56 -22.91 2.80
CA THR A 28 -2.68 -21.81 2.38
C THR A 28 -2.00 -21.14 3.57
N ILE A 29 -0.74 -20.79 3.35
CA ILE A 29 0.04 -19.88 4.21
C ILE A 29 0.45 -18.67 3.38
N VAL A 30 0.67 -17.54 4.06
CA VAL A 30 1.08 -16.28 3.41
C VAL A 30 2.45 -15.91 3.92
N SER A 31 3.31 -15.42 3.03
CA SER A 31 4.64 -14.94 3.37
C SER A 31 4.83 -13.53 2.80
N ASN A 32 4.88 -12.53 3.67
CA ASN A 32 5.24 -11.17 3.26
C ASN A 32 6.77 -11.02 3.31
N ARG A 33 7.42 -11.04 2.15
CA ARG A 33 8.86 -10.82 2.00
C ARG A 33 9.15 -9.33 2.04
N PHE A 34 10.16 -8.93 2.79
CA PHE A 34 10.64 -7.55 2.82
C PHE A 34 12.16 -7.49 2.97
N ARG A 35 12.78 -6.48 2.38
CA ARG A 35 14.16 -6.10 2.71
C ARG A 35 14.14 -5.17 3.91
N ALA A 36 14.84 -5.54 4.97
CA ALA A 36 14.97 -4.67 6.13
C ALA A 36 15.71 -3.39 5.75
N THR A 37 15.08 -2.22 5.95
CA THR A 37 15.72 -0.91 5.76
C THR A 37 16.40 -0.40 7.03
N GLU A 38 16.17 -1.09 8.15
CA GLU A 38 16.66 -0.76 9.48
C GLU A 38 17.13 -2.04 10.18
N SER A 39 18.14 -1.91 11.04
CA SER A 39 18.57 -2.99 11.94
C SER A 39 17.91 -2.82 13.30
N GLY A 40 17.58 -3.92 13.97
CA GLY A 40 17.04 -3.88 15.33
C GLY A 40 16.17 -5.08 15.69
N GLU A 41 15.89 -5.23 16.98
CA GLU A 41 14.97 -6.25 17.48
C GLU A 41 13.53 -5.88 17.16
N LEU A 42 12.72 -6.89 16.84
CA LEU A 42 11.31 -6.70 16.52
C LEU A 42 10.49 -6.46 17.79
N SER A 43 9.61 -5.47 17.75
CA SER A 43 8.68 -5.14 18.83
C SER A 43 7.26 -5.58 18.54
N PHE A 44 6.77 -5.33 17.32
CA PHE A 44 5.42 -5.71 16.91
C PHE A 44 5.32 -5.91 15.40
N LEU A 45 4.23 -6.55 14.98
CA LEU A 45 3.79 -6.64 13.59
C LEU A 45 2.36 -6.11 13.48
N ARG A 46 1.99 -5.54 12.35
CA ARG A 46 0.64 -5.06 12.08
C ARG A 46 0.25 -5.40 10.64
N PHE A 47 -1.00 -5.79 10.43
CA PHE A 47 -1.57 -6.18 9.14
C PHE A 47 -3.01 -5.70 9.00
N TYR A 48 -3.56 -5.81 7.78
CA TYR A 48 -4.98 -5.58 7.53
C TYR A 48 -5.77 -6.90 7.55
N TRP A 49 -6.53 -7.14 8.63
CA TRP A 49 -7.37 -8.34 8.80
C TRP A 49 -8.86 -8.05 8.48
N PRO A 50 -9.35 -8.29 7.25
CA PRO A 50 -10.78 -8.23 6.97
C PRO A 50 -11.55 -9.34 7.70
N THR A 51 -12.84 -9.09 7.99
CA THR A 51 -13.75 -10.08 8.60
C THR A 51 -15.09 -10.07 7.88
N GLY A 52 -15.92 -11.07 8.16
CA GLY A 52 -17.20 -11.30 7.53
C GLY A 52 -17.14 -12.36 6.42
N SER A 53 -18.29 -12.53 5.76
CA SER A 53 -18.46 -13.57 4.73
C SER A 53 -17.40 -13.46 3.64
N GLY A 54 -16.75 -14.57 3.31
CA GLY A 54 -15.69 -14.64 2.30
C GLY A 54 -14.29 -14.22 2.78
N TYR A 55 -14.18 -13.61 3.96
CA TYR A 55 -12.89 -13.20 4.54
C TYR A 55 -12.44 -14.09 5.69
N ALA A 56 -13.39 -14.58 6.49
CA ALA A 56 -13.11 -15.42 7.64
C ALA A 56 -14.24 -16.42 7.89
N SER A 57 -13.94 -17.48 8.63
CA SER A 57 -14.88 -18.49 9.11
C SER A 57 -14.64 -18.83 10.57
N GLY A 58 -15.68 -19.28 11.27
CA GLY A 58 -15.61 -19.73 12.66
C GLY A 58 -14.99 -18.67 13.58
N THR A 59 -13.93 -19.05 14.29
CA THR A 59 -13.20 -18.17 15.21
C THR A 59 -12.17 -17.26 14.52
N GLY A 60 -11.91 -17.46 13.23
CA GLY A 60 -10.78 -16.87 12.52
C GLY A 60 -9.45 -17.62 12.71
N GLY A 61 -9.43 -18.66 13.57
CA GLY A 61 -8.27 -19.53 13.79
C GLY A 61 -7.28 -19.01 14.83
N ASN A 62 -6.11 -19.65 14.85
CA ASN A 62 -4.97 -19.29 15.67
C ASN A 62 -3.77 -19.13 14.75
N ILE A 63 -3.43 -17.89 14.40
CA ILE A 63 -2.43 -17.60 13.40
C ILE A 63 -1.08 -17.47 14.08
N LYS A 64 -0.20 -18.45 13.87
CA LYS A 64 1.21 -18.35 14.21
C LYS A 64 1.88 -17.44 13.18
N ILE A 65 2.57 -16.42 13.69
CA ILE A 65 3.28 -15.45 12.88
C ILE A 65 4.76 -15.58 13.21
N THR A 66 5.57 -15.87 12.19
CA THR A 66 7.02 -16.02 12.34
C THR A 66 7.76 -15.10 11.41
N VAL A 67 8.84 -14.49 11.91
CA VAL A 67 9.81 -13.80 11.06
C VAL A 67 11.00 -14.73 10.84
N VAL A 68 11.24 -15.11 9.59
CA VAL A 68 12.27 -16.08 9.18
C VAL A 68 13.18 -15.46 8.13
N PRO A 69 14.44 -15.94 7.99
CA PRO A 69 15.31 -15.50 6.91
C PRO A 69 14.79 -15.96 5.54
N ASP A 70 15.26 -15.28 4.49
CA ASP A 70 15.18 -15.74 3.10
C ASP A 70 16.06 -16.99 2.92
N ASP A 71 15.61 -17.92 2.07
CA ASP A 71 16.33 -19.17 1.80
C ASP A 71 17.58 -19.02 0.92
N GLY A 72 17.84 -17.81 0.40
CA GLY A 72 18.98 -17.50 -0.44
C GLY A 72 18.89 -18.09 -1.85
N SER A 73 17.79 -18.75 -2.19
CA SER A 73 17.54 -19.24 -3.54
C SER A 73 17.20 -18.10 -4.49
N SER A 74 17.25 -18.35 -5.81
CA SER A 74 16.80 -17.37 -6.80
C SER A 74 15.30 -17.04 -6.72
N GLU A 75 14.51 -17.92 -6.10
CA GLU A 75 13.09 -17.69 -5.88
C GLU A 75 12.80 -16.93 -4.58
N HIS A 76 13.80 -16.73 -3.71
CA HIS A 76 13.69 -15.94 -2.49
C HIS A 76 12.46 -16.34 -1.65
N ARG A 77 12.43 -17.61 -1.24
CA ARG A 77 11.33 -18.20 -0.46
C ARG A 77 11.65 -18.12 1.03
N PRO A 78 10.65 -18.19 1.93
CA PRO A 78 10.94 -18.26 3.36
C PRO A 78 11.69 -19.55 3.70
N ASP A 79 12.79 -19.45 4.46
CA ASP A 79 13.43 -20.62 5.05
C ASP A 79 12.63 -21.07 6.27
N LEU A 80 11.64 -21.96 6.04
CA LEU A 80 10.80 -22.53 7.08
C LEU A 80 11.54 -23.50 8.02
N LYS A 81 12.79 -23.89 7.69
CA LYS A 81 13.60 -24.81 8.50
C LYS A 81 14.58 -24.05 9.41
N ALA A 82 14.88 -22.79 9.09
CA ALA A 82 15.67 -21.92 9.93
C ALA A 82 14.98 -21.63 11.27
N GLU A 83 15.79 -21.30 12.27
CA GLU A 83 15.27 -20.76 13.52
C GLU A 83 14.63 -19.38 13.26
N PRO A 84 13.36 -19.15 13.65
CA PRO A 84 12.73 -17.85 13.50
C PRO A 84 13.45 -16.77 14.32
N LEU A 85 13.61 -15.59 13.72
CA LEU A 85 14.06 -14.38 14.41
C LEU A 85 13.05 -13.94 15.45
N ALA A 86 11.76 -14.06 15.12
CA ALA A 86 10.67 -13.74 16.02
C ALA A 86 9.46 -14.65 15.82
N VAL A 87 8.70 -14.84 16.90
CA VAL A 87 7.45 -15.60 16.92
C VAL A 87 6.41 -14.81 17.71
N THR A 88 5.18 -14.77 17.22
CA THR A 88 3.99 -14.31 17.93
C THR A 88 2.76 -15.05 17.42
N HIS A 89 1.61 -14.82 18.05
CA HIS A 89 0.32 -15.38 17.65
C HIS A 89 -0.74 -14.31 17.56
N TYR A 90 -1.65 -14.48 16.60
CA TYR A 90 -2.84 -13.65 16.47
C TYR A 90 -4.09 -14.53 16.51
N GLN A 91 -5.01 -14.17 17.41
CA GLN A 91 -6.30 -14.82 17.57
C GLN A 91 -7.40 -13.79 17.32
N PRO A 92 -8.06 -13.83 16.15
CA PRO A 92 -9.14 -12.91 15.82
C PRO A 92 -10.32 -12.97 16.80
N LYS A 93 -10.59 -14.16 17.39
CA LYS A 93 -11.70 -14.41 18.34
C LYS A 93 -13.07 -14.02 17.75
N LEU A 94 -13.27 -14.35 16.49
CA LEU A 94 -14.53 -14.10 15.77
C LEU A 94 -15.62 -15.07 16.23
N VAL A 95 -16.86 -14.75 15.91
CA VAL A 95 -17.98 -15.69 15.94
C VAL A 95 -18.60 -15.70 14.56
N ASP A 96 -18.66 -16.88 13.95
CA ASP A 96 -19.10 -17.11 12.57
C ASP A 96 -18.41 -16.17 11.56
N GLY A 97 -17.10 -16.02 11.70
CA GLY A 97 -16.27 -15.17 10.85
C GLY A 97 -16.51 -13.66 11.05
N LYS A 98 -17.32 -13.24 12.02
CA LYS A 98 -17.65 -11.85 12.30
C LYS A 98 -17.10 -11.39 13.64
N LYS A 99 -16.58 -10.15 13.67
CA LYS A 99 -16.19 -9.50 14.93
C LYS A 99 -17.40 -9.30 15.84
N GLN A 100 -17.23 -9.54 17.13
CA GLN A 100 -18.29 -9.39 18.13
C GLN A 100 -18.27 -8.03 18.84
N THR A 101 -17.14 -7.33 18.79
CA THR A 101 -16.95 -6.03 19.44
C THR A 101 -16.41 -5.00 18.44
N LYS A 102 -16.17 -3.76 18.89
CA LYS A 102 -15.42 -2.75 18.13
C LYS A 102 -13.93 -3.09 17.94
N GLN A 103 -13.53 -4.35 18.12
CA GLN A 103 -12.15 -4.83 18.01
C GLN A 103 -11.47 -4.24 16.76
N GLU A 104 -10.34 -3.59 17.01
CA GLU A 104 -9.49 -3.02 15.97
C GLU A 104 -8.73 -4.16 15.29
N LEU A 105 -9.14 -4.49 14.07
CA LEU A 105 -8.54 -5.53 13.24
C LEU A 105 -7.25 -5.07 12.53
N LEU A 106 -6.65 -4.00 13.07
CA LEU A 106 -5.46 -3.30 12.61
C LEU A 106 -4.50 -3.01 13.79
N SER A 107 -4.74 -3.69 14.92
CA SER A 107 -3.94 -3.51 16.14
C SER A 107 -2.51 -3.99 15.94
N GLU A 108 -1.59 -3.44 16.71
CA GLU A 108 -0.23 -4.00 16.85
C GLU A 108 -0.34 -5.39 17.48
N ILE A 109 0.42 -6.33 16.94
CA ILE A 109 0.59 -7.68 17.45
C ILE A 109 1.99 -7.72 18.08
N PRO A 110 2.10 -7.65 19.41
CA PRO A 110 3.39 -7.66 20.09
C PRO A 110 4.15 -8.95 19.79
N ILE A 111 5.47 -8.86 19.68
CA ILE A 111 6.32 -10.04 19.55
C ILE A 111 6.39 -10.77 20.89
N GLU A 112 6.04 -12.06 20.91
CA GLU A 112 6.10 -12.90 22.12
C GLU A 112 7.52 -13.42 22.38
N GLN A 113 8.24 -13.75 21.32
CA GLN A 113 9.61 -14.28 21.38
C GLN A 113 10.44 -13.59 20.30
N SER A 114 11.53 -12.94 20.69
CA SER A 114 12.55 -12.41 19.78
C SER A 114 13.89 -13.05 20.12
N LYS A 115 14.51 -13.70 19.13
CA LYS A 115 15.77 -14.43 19.27
C LYS A 115 16.93 -13.70 18.60
N HIS A 116 16.66 -13.04 17.48
CA HIS A 116 17.65 -12.36 16.66
C HIS A 116 17.09 -11.03 16.15
N ALA A 117 17.96 -10.02 16.04
CA ALA A 117 17.62 -8.73 15.44
C ALA A 117 17.62 -8.80 13.91
N LEU A 118 16.83 -7.93 13.28
CA LEU A 118 16.95 -7.65 11.85
C LEU A 118 18.29 -6.99 11.54
N THR A 119 18.83 -7.29 10.37
CA THR A 119 20.00 -6.62 9.79
C THR A 119 19.57 -5.85 8.55
N SER A 120 19.80 -4.54 8.53
CA SER A 120 19.54 -3.68 7.38
C SER A 120 20.21 -4.22 6.11
N GLY A 121 19.46 -4.24 5.02
CA GLY A 121 19.85 -4.76 3.71
C GLY A 121 19.52 -6.24 3.50
N GLN A 122 19.21 -7.01 4.55
CA GLN A 122 18.87 -8.43 4.44
C GLN A 122 17.38 -8.64 4.11
N LEU A 123 17.08 -9.77 3.47
CA LEU A 123 15.72 -10.21 3.18
C LEU A 123 15.19 -11.08 4.32
N TYR A 124 13.95 -10.82 4.68
CA TYR A 124 13.21 -11.59 5.67
C TYR A 124 11.79 -11.83 5.19
N HIS A 125 11.15 -12.81 5.80
CA HIS A 125 9.78 -13.19 5.53
C HIS A 125 8.97 -13.15 6.80
N VAL A 126 7.82 -12.47 6.77
CA VAL A 126 6.80 -12.61 7.80
C VAL A 126 5.79 -13.64 7.32
N VAL A 127 5.83 -14.82 7.91
CA VAL A 127 5.00 -15.98 7.55
C VAL A 127 3.79 -16.06 8.47
N LEU A 128 2.60 -16.19 7.87
CA LEU A 128 1.31 -16.34 8.52
C LEU A 128 0.83 -17.77 8.29
N GLU A 129 0.77 -18.57 9.35
CA GLU A 129 0.32 -19.96 9.31
C GLU A 129 -0.81 -20.17 10.33
N ASN A 130 -1.90 -20.79 9.90
CA ASN A 130 -2.99 -21.12 10.81
C ASN A 130 -2.71 -22.47 11.50
N VAL A 131 -2.42 -22.42 12.79
CA VAL A 131 -2.14 -23.58 13.64
C VAL A 131 -3.32 -23.94 14.55
N ASP A 132 -4.53 -23.44 14.24
CA ASP A 132 -5.75 -23.85 14.92
C ASP A 132 -5.94 -25.37 14.83
N PRO A 133 -6.44 -26.06 15.87
CA PRO A 133 -6.75 -27.48 15.81
C PRO A 133 -7.80 -27.87 14.76
N LYS A 134 -8.63 -26.90 14.30
CA LYS A 134 -9.64 -27.07 13.26
C LYS A 134 -9.48 -26.00 12.16
N PRO A 135 -8.36 -26.01 11.41
CA PRO A 135 -8.05 -24.96 10.46
C PRO A 135 -8.93 -24.99 9.19
N GLN A 136 -9.75 -26.05 9.04
CA GLN A 136 -10.79 -26.19 8.01
C GLN A 136 -12.05 -25.37 8.32
N ASP A 137 -12.37 -25.23 9.60
CA ASP A 137 -13.56 -24.52 10.07
C ASP A 137 -13.24 -23.07 10.42
N ASN A 138 -11.99 -22.82 10.81
CA ASN A 138 -11.51 -21.56 11.36
C ASN A 138 -10.39 -21.01 10.48
N PHE A 139 -10.67 -20.03 9.63
CA PHE A 139 -9.67 -19.33 8.84
C PHE A 139 -9.91 -17.81 8.86
N ILE A 140 -8.88 -17.04 8.52
CA ILE A 140 -8.97 -15.61 8.29
C ILE A 140 -8.11 -15.23 7.09
N SER A 141 -8.49 -14.16 6.39
CA SER A 141 -7.68 -13.60 5.32
C SER A 141 -6.83 -12.43 5.83
N SER A 142 -5.65 -12.26 5.23
CA SER A 142 -4.90 -11.00 5.25
C SER A 142 -5.22 -10.22 3.98
N ASN A 143 -5.58 -8.95 4.10
CA ASN A 143 -5.72 -8.07 2.93
C ASN A 143 -4.35 -7.62 2.43
N ASN A 144 -4.28 -7.47 1.11
CA ASN A 144 -3.14 -6.94 0.38
C ASN A 144 -3.65 -5.84 -0.55
N SER A 145 -2.81 -4.85 -0.81
CA SER A 145 -3.08 -3.89 -1.86
C SER A 145 -2.92 -4.58 -3.21
N ILE A 146 -3.69 -4.17 -4.21
CA ILE A 146 -3.49 -4.65 -5.57
C ILE A 146 -3.21 -3.53 -6.55
N THR A 147 -2.46 -3.89 -7.58
CA THR A 147 -2.32 -3.15 -8.83
C THR A 147 -2.79 -4.05 -9.97
N VAL A 148 -3.45 -3.48 -10.97
CA VAL A 148 -3.81 -4.23 -12.19
C VAL A 148 -2.52 -4.48 -12.97
N LYS A 149 -2.28 -5.73 -13.39
CA LYS A 149 -1.02 -6.14 -14.02
C LYS A 149 -0.69 -5.35 -15.29
N GLU A 150 -1.71 -5.00 -16.08
CA GLU A 150 -1.56 -4.18 -17.29
C GLU A 150 -1.15 -2.73 -16.99
N ASP A 151 -1.47 -2.21 -15.79
CA ASP A 151 -1.10 -0.85 -15.37
C ASP A 151 0.34 -0.76 -14.83
N GLY A 152 1.04 -1.90 -14.71
CA GLY A 152 2.42 -1.98 -14.25
C GLY A 152 2.57 -2.86 -13.00
N LYS A 153 3.50 -2.49 -12.12
CA LYS A 153 3.82 -3.23 -10.88
C LYS A 153 3.47 -2.43 -9.63
N PRO A 154 3.22 -3.08 -8.48
CA PRO A 154 2.80 -2.40 -7.26
C PRO A 154 3.74 -1.28 -6.80
N ALA A 155 5.05 -1.44 -6.93
CA ALA A 155 6.02 -0.38 -6.66
C ALA A 155 6.92 -0.16 -7.87
N ARG A 156 6.65 0.89 -8.65
CA ARG A 156 7.32 1.16 -9.92
C ARG A 156 8.86 1.24 -9.79
N TRP A 157 9.36 1.77 -8.68
CA TRP A 157 10.79 1.99 -8.48
C TRP A 157 11.48 0.96 -7.58
N LEU A 158 10.73 0.05 -6.97
CA LEU A 158 11.30 -0.99 -6.11
C LEU A 158 11.43 -2.30 -6.87
N ASN A 159 12.40 -3.12 -6.49
CA ASN A 159 12.45 -4.50 -6.94
C ASN A 159 11.33 -5.28 -6.22
N SER A 160 10.59 -6.14 -6.92
CA SER A 160 9.60 -7.01 -6.27
C SER A 160 10.26 -7.91 -5.22
N THR A 161 11.55 -8.22 -5.32
CA THR A 161 12.27 -8.92 -4.25
C THR A 161 12.24 -8.17 -2.91
N ASP A 162 12.20 -6.84 -2.91
CA ASP A 162 12.33 -6.03 -1.69
C ASP A 162 11.03 -5.87 -0.90
N TRP A 163 9.87 -6.11 -1.52
CA TRP A 163 8.55 -6.03 -0.88
C TRP A 163 7.55 -6.86 -1.68
N SER A 164 7.19 -8.05 -1.18
CA SER A 164 6.39 -9.04 -1.92
C SER A 164 5.43 -9.83 -1.04
N THR A 165 4.27 -10.18 -1.58
CA THR A 165 3.34 -11.18 -1.03
C THR A 165 3.55 -12.51 -1.75
N LEU A 166 3.99 -13.54 -1.02
CA LEU A 166 4.06 -14.92 -1.48
C LEU A 166 2.92 -15.74 -0.85
N MET A 167 2.44 -16.75 -1.57
CA MET A 167 1.44 -17.69 -1.06
C MET A 167 1.94 -19.13 -1.23
N GLY A 168 2.05 -19.82 -0.10
CA GLY A 168 2.32 -21.25 -0.06
C GLY A 168 1.00 -22.02 -0.02
N SER A 169 0.81 -23.01 -0.88
CA SER A 169 -0.40 -23.82 -0.91
C SER A 169 -0.10 -25.32 -0.98
N ARG A 170 -0.93 -26.12 -0.33
CA ARG A 170 -0.89 -27.59 -0.39
C ARG A 170 -2.31 -28.18 -0.28
N PRO A 171 -2.52 -29.46 -0.58
CA PRO A 171 -3.82 -30.09 -0.39
C PRO A 171 -4.28 -30.00 1.07
N ALA A 172 -5.52 -29.59 1.29
CA ALA A 172 -6.08 -29.41 2.64
C ALA A 172 -6.10 -30.70 3.49
N HIS A 173 -6.11 -31.86 2.84
CA HIS A 173 -6.16 -33.17 3.50
C HIS A 173 -4.78 -33.78 3.77
N ASP A 174 -3.70 -33.15 3.31
CA ASP A 174 -2.33 -33.65 3.45
C ASP A 174 -1.41 -32.58 4.04
N ASN A 175 -1.17 -32.70 5.34
CA ASN A 175 -0.28 -31.81 6.08
C ASN A 175 1.20 -32.20 6.00
N THR A 176 1.53 -33.24 5.24
CA THR A 176 2.92 -33.69 4.98
C THR A 176 3.42 -33.24 3.62
N ALA A 177 2.52 -32.89 2.69
CA ALA A 177 2.88 -32.31 1.41
C ALA A 177 3.64 -30.99 1.56
N ASP A 178 4.67 -30.83 0.73
CA ASP A 178 5.40 -29.58 0.56
C ASP A 178 4.49 -28.47 -0.01
N TYR A 179 4.80 -27.23 0.34
CA TYR A 179 4.10 -26.07 -0.21
C TYR A 179 4.52 -25.79 -1.66
N HIS A 180 3.53 -25.63 -2.54
CA HIS A 180 3.68 -24.91 -3.80
C HIS A 180 3.66 -23.41 -3.53
N TRP A 181 4.66 -22.69 -4.01
CA TRP A 181 4.82 -21.25 -3.76
C TRP A 181 4.53 -20.42 -5.02
N ASP A 182 3.68 -19.42 -4.86
CA ASP A 182 3.39 -18.38 -5.86
C ASP A 182 3.88 -17.01 -5.37
N ASP A 183 4.64 -16.26 -6.18
CA ASP A 183 4.97 -14.84 -5.91
C ASP A 183 3.88 -13.94 -6.52
N LEU A 184 2.94 -13.52 -5.67
CA LEU A 184 1.76 -12.79 -6.11
C LEU A 184 2.06 -11.32 -6.46
N THR A 185 3.24 -10.81 -6.09
CA THR A 185 3.69 -9.46 -6.44
C THR A 185 4.41 -9.44 -7.78
N ARG A 186 5.20 -10.47 -8.08
CA ARG A 186 5.94 -10.59 -9.34
C ARG A 186 5.06 -11.16 -10.45
N ASP A 187 4.42 -12.30 -10.19
CA ASP A 187 3.77 -13.11 -11.22
C ASP A 187 2.25 -12.85 -11.26
N GLY A 188 1.67 -12.59 -10.08
CA GLY A 188 0.27 -12.21 -9.91
C GLY A 188 -0.68 -13.36 -9.61
N SER A 189 -1.94 -13.00 -9.33
CA SER A 189 -3.08 -13.91 -9.23
C SER A 189 -4.13 -13.50 -10.27
N GLY A 190 -4.02 -14.10 -11.46
CA GLY A 190 -4.69 -13.59 -12.65
C GLY A 190 -4.19 -12.19 -13.01
N GLU A 191 -5.10 -11.25 -13.24
CA GLU A 191 -4.78 -9.86 -13.64
C GLU A 191 -4.35 -8.95 -12.47
N LYS A 192 -4.11 -9.51 -11.28
CA LYS A 192 -3.84 -8.75 -10.06
C LYS A 192 -2.42 -9.03 -9.57
N LEU A 193 -1.64 -7.98 -9.36
CA LEU A 193 -0.39 -8.04 -8.60
C LEU A 193 -0.67 -7.56 -7.18
N LEU A 194 -0.22 -8.32 -6.18
CA LEU A 194 -0.45 -8.01 -4.77
C LEU A 194 0.76 -7.33 -4.16
N SER A 195 0.55 -6.48 -3.16
CA SER A 195 1.61 -5.96 -2.30
C SER A 195 1.17 -6.04 -0.83
N PRO A 196 2.07 -6.42 0.09
CA PRO A 196 1.73 -6.50 1.51
C PRO A 196 1.23 -5.16 2.06
N ILE A 197 0.19 -5.23 2.89
CA ILE A 197 -0.25 -4.16 3.80
C ILE A 197 0.24 -4.56 5.19
N MET A 198 1.43 -4.08 5.55
CA MET A 198 2.17 -4.55 6.71
C MET A 198 3.07 -3.47 7.30
N GLU A 199 3.13 -3.41 8.62
CA GLU A 199 4.13 -2.65 9.37
C GLU A 199 4.91 -3.59 10.30
N VAL A 200 6.22 -3.41 10.32
CA VAL A 200 7.18 -4.07 11.21
C VAL A 200 7.76 -3.03 12.15
N GLY A 201 7.39 -3.10 13.42
CA GLY A 201 7.89 -2.19 14.46
C GLY A 201 9.13 -2.74 15.14
N LEU A 202 10.10 -1.87 15.42
CA LEU A 202 11.33 -2.20 16.14
C LEU A 202 11.32 -1.65 17.56
N THR A 203 12.07 -2.28 18.47
CA THR A 203 12.22 -1.82 19.87
C THR A 203 12.87 -0.43 19.98
N THR A 204 13.53 0.03 18.91
CA THR A 204 14.10 1.38 18.78
C THR A 204 13.05 2.48 18.56
N GLY A 205 11.78 2.11 18.34
CA GLY A 205 10.70 3.02 17.98
C GLY A 205 10.61 3.35 16.49
N LYS A 206 11.53 2.81 15.67
CA LYS A 206 11.43 2.87 14.20
C LYS A 206 10.47 1.81 13.68
N SER A 207 9.95 2.00 12.47
CA SER A 207 9.20 0.98 11.74
C SER A 207 9.62 0.88 10.28
N ILE A 208 9.33 -0.28 9.68
CA ILE A 208 9.50 -0.59 8.26
C ILE A 208 8.13 -1.01 7.75
N GLY A 209 7.68 -0.49 6.62
CA GLY A 209 6.52 -1.10 5.98
C GLY A 209 5.86 -0.26 4.91
N MET A 210 4.69 -0.74 4.51
CA MET A 210 3.74 -0.04 3.67
C MET A 210 2.33 -0.42 4.09
N PHE A 211 1.47 0.57 4.29
CA PHE A 211 0.15 0.39 4.88
C PHE A 211 -0.94 1.18 4.14
N ASP A 212 -0.93 1.09 2.81
CA ASP A 212 -2.05 1.55 1.99
C ASP A 212 -3.19 0.55 2.08
N MET A 213 -4.43 1.03 2.23
CA MET A 213 -5.58 0.19 2.56
C MET A 213 -6.69 0.25 1.52
N GLU A 214 -7.41 1.37 1.40
CA GLU A 214 -8.55 1.47 0.49
C GLU A 214 -8.19 2.32 -0.73
N SER A 215 -8.80 2.02 -1.88
CA SER A 215 -8.54 2.73 -3.13
C SER A 215 -9.72 3.58 -3.56
N GLY A 216 -9.40 4.78 -4.06
CA GLY A 216 -10.26 5.67 -4.82
C GLY A 216 -10.37 5.29 -6.30
N SER A 217 -9.66 4.27 -6.78
CA SER A 217 -9.67 3.89 -8.20
C SER A 217 -10.94 3.14 -8.65
N VAL A 218 -11.94 2.94 -7.80
CA VAL A 218 -13.20 2.27 -8.18
C VAL A 218 -14.09 3.21 -9.00
N TYR A 219 -14.28 2.89 -10.27
CA TYR A 219 -15.07 3.68 -11.22
C TYR A 219 -16.57 3.35 -11.16
N PRO A 220 -17.48 4.33 -11.35
CA PRO A 220 -17.20 5.78 -11.37
C PRO A 220 -17.18 6.40 -9.96
N ASN A 221 -17.59 5.65 -8.94
CA ASN A 221 -18.07 6.23 -7.69
C ASN A 221 -16.99 6.85 -6.81
N ARG A 222 -15.72 6.44 -6.95
CA ARG A 222 -14.64 6.88 -6.06
C ARG A 222 -13.57 7.72 -6.74
N ILE A 223 -13.54 7.74 -8.07
CA ILE A 223 -12.55 8.49 -8.84
C ILE A 223 -12.91 9.98 -8.83
N TYR A 224 -11.91 10.83 -8.64
CA TYR A 224 -12.08 12.28 -8.74
C TYR A 224 -11.77 12.77 -10.16
N ALA A 225 -12.77 13.38 -10.80
CA ALA A 225 -12.62 14.02 -12.11
C ALA A 225 -12.22 15.49 -11.92
N ALA A 226 -10.92 15.76 -12.00
CA ALA A 226 -10.37 17.10 -11.94
C ALA A 226 -10.70 17.89 -13.21
N SER A 227 -10.97 19.18 -13.04
CA SER A 227 -11.15 20.16 -14.13
C SER A 227 -10.55 21.51 -13.72
N GLN A 228 -10.55 22.51 -14.62
CA GLN A 228 -9.97 23.83 -14.33
C GLN A 228 -10.49 24.47 -13.03
N ASN A 229 -11.77 24.26 -12.72
CA ASN A 229 -12.43 24.80 -11.52
C ASN A 229 -12.47 23.81 -10.34
N LYS A 230 -12.04 22.56 -10.56
CA LYS A 230 -11.98 21.48 -9.58
C LYS A 230 -10.59 20.82 -9.60
N PRO A 231 -9.52 21.56 -9.28
CA PRO A 231 -8.17 21.01 -9.21
C PRO A 231 -8.00 20.05 -8.03
N VAL A 232 -6.91 19.30 -8.06
CA VAL A 232 -6.42 18.50 -6.93
C VAL A 232 -5.03 18.98 -6.51
N ARG A 233 -4.61 18.69 -5.28
CA ARG A 233 -3.23 18.89 -4.83
C ARG A 233 -2.82 17.82 -3.84
N GLU A 234 -1.53 17.46 -3.83
CA GLU A 234 -0.91 16.78 -2.69
C GLU A 234 -0.26 17.85 -1.81
N HIS A 235 -0.71 17.94 -0.56
CA HIS A 235 -0.23 18.92 0.42
C HIS A 235 0.85 18.30 1.30
N PHE A 236 2.11 18.67 1.09
CA PHE A 236 3.28 18.14 1.79
C PHE A 236 3.66 18.98 3.02
N THR A 237 4.12 18.32 4.08
CA THR A 237 4.83 18.93 5.22
C THR A 237 5.98 17.99 5.62
N PRO A 238 7.14 18.06 4.94
CA PRO A 238 8.24 17.13 5.16
C PRO A 238 8.87 17.31 6.55
N SER A 239 9.25 16.21 7.20
CA SER A 239 9.94 16.28 8.51
C SER A 239 11.41 16.68 8.40
N THR A 240 11.97 16.56 7.20
CA THR A 240 13.37 16.82 6.87
C THR A 240 13.45 17.56 5.55
N GLN A 241 14.45 18.43 5.39
CA GLN A 241 14.64 19.18 4.14
C GLN A 241 14.74 18.22 2.95
N LYS A 242 14.01 18.51 1.86
CA LYS A 242 14.07 17.78 0.59
C LYS A 242 14.52 18.71 -0.52
N ARG A 243 15.51 18.29 -1.31
CA ARG A 243 15.87 18.95 -2.56
C ARG A 243 15.20 18.20 -3.71
N VAL A 244 14.12 18.76 -4.25
CA VAL A 244 13.27 18.11 -5.25
C VAL A 244 13.74 18.50 -6.64
N SER A 245 14.09 17.53 -7.48
CA SER A 245 14.53 17.72 -8.87
C SER A 245 13.47 17.33 -9.91
N GLY A 246 12.39 16.70 -9.47
CA GLY A 246 11.33 16.17 -10.32
C GLY A 246 10.19 15.60 -9.50
N PHE A 247 9.15 15.14 -10.19
CA PHE A 247 8.10 14.34 -9.59
C PHE A 247 7.52 13.36 -10.61
N SER A 248 6.81 12.36 -10.12
CA SER A 248 5.94 11.50 -10.89
C SER A 248 4.53 11.55 -10.33
N VAL A 249 3.53 11.45 -11.21
CA VAL A 249 2.11 11.37 -10.83
C VAL A 249 1.38 10.36 -11.70
N ALA A 250 0.50 9.55 -11.12
CA ALA A 250 -0.42 8.70 -11.87
C ALA A 250 -1.77 9.42 -12.08
N SER A 251 -2.14 9.64 -13.33
CA SER A 251 -3.44 10.22 -13.72
C SER A 251 -3.78 9.81 -15.16
N ALA A 252 -4.97 10.14 -15.64
CA ALA A 252 -5.31 9.96 -17.06
C ALA A 252 -6.36 10.97 -17.49
N ALA A 253 -6.27 11.45 -18.73
CA ALA A 253 -7.23 12.36 -19.32
C ALA A 253 -8.48 11.58 -19.78
N SER A 254 -9.65 11.91 -19.25
CA SER A 254 -10.94 11.50 -19.84
C SER A 254 -11.40 12.48 -20.92
N THR A 255 -10.82 13.68 -20.95
CA THR A 255 -10.93 14.64 -22.06
C THR A 255 -9.56 15.21 -22.30
N GLY A 256 -9.03 14.99 -23.51
CA GLY A 256 -7.66 15.37 -23.87
C GLY A 256 -7.38 16.87 -23.74
N GLY A 257 -6.09 17.21 -23.67
CA GLY A 257 -5.55 18.55 -23.47
C GLY A 257 -4.38 18.53 -22.50
N ALA A 258 -4.19 19.63 -21.77
CA ALA A 258 -3.08 19.77 -20.83
C ALA A 258 -3.53 19.68 -19.36
N LEU A 259 -2.67 19.14 -18.51
CA LEU A 259 -2.74 19.24 -17.05
C LEU A 259 -1.66 20.21 -16.57
N GLY A 260 -2.06 21.39 -16.12
CA GLY A 260 -1.14 22.32 -15.47
C GLY A 260 -0.70 21.78 -14.11
N TRP A 261 0.57 21.93 -13.78
CA TRP A 261 1.10 21.60 -12.47
C TRP A 261 1.87 22.77 -11.89
N SER A 262 1.90 22.87 -10.56
CA SER A 262 2.70 23.86 -9.86
C SER A 262 3.10 23.39 -8.46
N ILE A 263 4.35 23.63 -8.09
CA ILE A 263 4.84 23.49 -6.72
C ILE A 263 4.74 24.87 -6.06
N LYS A 264 4.04 24.96 -4.93
CA LYS A 264 3.77 26.22 -4.24
C LYS A 264 4.15 26.18 -2.77
N GLN A 265 4.49 27.34 -2.21
CA GLN A 265 4.57 27.60 -0.78
C GLN A 265 3.66 28.79 -0.47
N GLY A 266 2.47 28.52 0.08
CA GLY A 266 1.38 29.51 0.08
C GLY A 266 1.05 29.95 -1.35
N ASP A 267 0.96 31.26 -1.59
CA ASP A 267 0.67 31.80 -2.93
C ASP A 267 1.90 31.86 -3.86
N ARG A 268 3.11 31.63 -3.31
CA ARG A 268 4.34 31.68 -4.10
C ARG A 268 4.50 30.40 -4.92
N VAL A 269 4.53 30.54 -6.24
CA VAL A 269 4.89 29.45 -7.16
C VAL A 269 6.43 29.30 -7.18
N LEU A 270 6.92 28.10 -6.88
CA LEU A 270 8.34 27.75 -6.88
C LEU A 270 8.77 27.13 -8.21
N ALA A 271 7.88 26.34 -8.82
CA ALA A 271 8.02 25.77 -10.15
C ALA A 271 6.64 25.48 -10.74
N SER A 272 6.51 25.48 -12.06
CA SER A 272 5.26 25.14 -12.75
C SER A 272 5.52 24.68 -14.18
N GLY A 273 4.55 23.99 -14.75
CA GLY A 273 4.57 23.55 -16.15
C GLY A 273 3.26 22.86 -16.52
N GLN A 274 3.30 22.07 -17.59
CA GLN A 274 2.16 21.32 -18.10
C GLN A 274 2.57 19.89 -18.46
N ILE A 275 1.63 18.97 -18.33
CA ILE A 275 1.68 17.63 -18.90
C ILE A 275 0.69 17.62 -20.07
N GLU A 276 1.16 17.28 -21.27
CA GLU A 276 0.33 17.24 -22.48
C GLU A 276 -0.21 15.82 -22.72
N GLN A 277 -1.51 15.73 -22.96
CA GLN A 277 -2.20 14.49 -23.33
C GLN A 277 -3.31 14.83 -24.34
N PRO A 278 -2.98 15.04 -25.63
CA PRO A 278 -3.91 15.61 -26.61
C PRO A 278 -5.20 14.80 -26.80
N GLU A 279 -5.12 13.49 -26.62
CA GLU A 279 -6.24 12.56 -26.71
C GLU A 279 -6.53 11.93 -25.35
N ALA A 280 -7.80 11.62 -25.09
CA ALA A 280 -8.19 10.91 -23.88
C ALA A 280 -7.52 9.52 -23.82
N ASN A 281 -6.94 9.20 -22.67
CA ASN A 281 -6.28 7.93 -22.39
C ASN A 281 -6.84 7.22 -21.14
N PHE A 282 -7.89 7.76 -20.52
CA PHE A 282 -8.54 7.09 -19.40
C PHE A 282 -9.28 5.84 -19.87
N THR A 283 -8.91 4.69 -19.32
CA THR A 283 -9.56 3.40 -19.54
C THR A 283 -9.91 2.75 -18.20
N THR A 284 -10.60 1.61 -18.25
CA THR A 284 -10.98 0.87 -17.06
C THR A 284 -10.76 -0.63 -17.23
N HIS A 285 -10.45 -1.30 -16.13
CA HIS A 285 -10.30 -2.75 -16.04
C HIS A 285 -11.46 -3.36 -15.27
N LYS A 286 -12.04 -4.45 -15.79
CA LYS A 286 -13.09 -5.19 -15.09
C LYS A 286 -12.48 -6.34 -14.28
N LEU A 287 -12.47 -6.19 -12.96
CA LEU A 287 -12.26 -7.27 -12.00
C LEU A 287 -13.57 -7.48 -11.21
N THR A 288 -13.50 -7.76 -9.91
CA THR A 288 -14.68 -7.71 -9.03
C THR A 288 -15.36 -6.34 -9.14
N ASN A 289 -14.58 -5.27 -9.02
CA ASN A 289 -14.98 -3.89 -9.30
C ASN A 289 -14.51 -3.45 -10.70
N VAL A 290 -15.07 -2.37 -11.21
CA VAL A 290 -14.50 -1.65 -12.36
C VAL A 290 -13.46 -0.68 -11.81
N LEU A 291 -12.21 -0.81 -12.23
CA LEU A 291 -11.08 -0.01 -11.75
C LEU A 291 -10.62 0.94 -12.85
N GLY A 292 -10.39 2.21 -12.52
CA GLY A 292 -9.74 3.15 -13.42
C GLY A 292 -8.26 2.79 -13.62
N SER A 293 -7.81 2.91 -14.87
CA SER A 293 -6.40 2.80 -15.24
C SER A 293 -5.78 4.19 -15.32
N PHE A 294 -4.53 4.31 -14.86
CA PHE A 294 -3.81 5.58 -14.81
C PHE A 294 -2.45 5.45 -15.48
N THR A 295 -2.05 6.52 -16.16
CA THR A 295 -0.71 6.65 -16.76
C THR A 295 0.20 7.39 -15.79
N TRP A 296 1.42 6.88 -15.61
CA TRP A 296 2.47 7.58 -14.89
C TRP A 296 3.12 8.63 -15.78
N TYR A 297 3.11 9.89 -15.33
CA TYR A 297 3.81 10.99 -15.95
C TYR A 297 5.02 11.37 -15.10
N ASP A 298 6.20 11.38 -15.71
CA ASP A 298 7.45 11.79 -15.07
C ASP A 298 7.82 13.19 -15.52
N VAL A 299 8.00 14.10 -14.55
CA VAL A 299 8.29 15.51 -14.80
C VAL A 299 9.61 15.88 -14.14
N ALA A 300 10.58 16.28 -14.95
CA ALA A 300 11.79 16.94 -14.45
C ALA A 300 11.50 18.42 -14.19
N LEU A 301 12.00 18.95 -13.08
CA LEU A 301 11.93 20.37 -12.81
C LEU A 301 13.03 21.12 -13.57
N PRO A 302 12.77 22.34 -14.07
CA PRO A 302 13.80 23.14 -14.73
C PRO A 302 14.94 23.55 -13.78
N GLN A 303 14.66 23.55 -12.47
CA GLN A 303 15.62 23.75 -11.40
C GLN A 303 15.13 23.01 -10.15
N ASP A 304 16.06 22.63 -9.28
CA ASP A 304 15.69 22.02 -8.00
C ASP A 304 14.85 22.99 -7.14
N VAL A 305 13.84 22.45 -6.48
CA VAL A 305 13.04 23.15 -5.47
C VAL A 305 13.39 22.60 -4.10
N VAL A 306 13.73 23.48 -3.16
CA VAL A 306 14.00 23.10 -1.77
C VAL A 306 12.70 23.17 -0.97
N LEU A 307 12.31 22.04 -0.38
CA LEU A 307 11.25 21.95 0.61
C LEU A 307 11.89 21.90 2.00
N GLU A 308 11.71 22.95 2.79
CA GLU A 308 12.24 23.05 4.14
C GLU A 308 11.46 22.17 5.12
N ALA A 309 12.16 21.65 6.12
CA ALA A 309 11.55 20.82 7.16
C ALA A 309 10.45 21.60 7.92
N GLY A 310 9.30 20.97 8.13
CA GLY A 310 8.16 21.51 8.87
C GLY A 310 7.40 22.62 8.15
N GLN A 311 7.76 22.98 6.91
CA GLN A 311 7.04 23.94 6.09
C GLN A 311 6.03 23.24 5.18
N SER A 312 4.95 23.92 4.84
CA SER A 312 3.89 23.37 3.98
C SER A 312 4.07 23.75 2.52
N TYR A 313 3.89 22.77 1.63
CA TYR A 313 4.02 22.92 0.20
C TYR A 313 2.90 22.19 -0.53
N ASP A 314 2.46 22.75 -1.65
CA ASP A 314 1.45 22.12 -2.49
C ASP A 314 2.08 21.68 -3.81
N LEU A 315 1.86 20.43 -4.22
CA LEU A 315 1.92 20.05 -5.62
C LEU A 315 0.50 20.06 -6.18
N GLU A 316 0.11 21.17 -6.79
CA GLU A 316 -1.23 21.38 -7.37
C GLU A 316 -1.27 20.94 -8.82
N PHE A 317 -2.36 20.25 -9.19
CA PHE A 317 -2.70 19.83 -10.53
C PHE A 317 -4.03 20.47 -10.96
N ARG A 318 -3.96 21.32 -11.99
CA ARG A 318 -5.10 22.07 -12.52
C ARG A 318 -5.22 21.83 -14.02
N PRO A 319 -6.25 21.09 -14.47
CA PRO A 319 -6.55 20.93 -15.90
C PRO A 319 -6.71 22.28 -16.61
N VAL A 320 -6.20 22.36 -17.84
CA VAL A 320 -6.20 23.57 -18.66
C VAL A 320 -7.41 23.57 -19.60
N SER A 321 -8.08 24.71 -19.71
CA SER A 321 -9.26 24.87 -20.57
C SER A 321 -10.34 23.83 -20.23
N ASN A 322 -10.75 23.02 -21.21
CA ASN A 322 -11.81 22.02 -21.08
C ASN A 322 -11.30 20.60 -20.83
N SER A 323 -10.00 20.40 -20.57
CA SER A 323 -9.48 19.07 -20.26
C SER A 323 -10.01 18.56 -18.92
N VAL A 324 -10.18 17.24 -18.82
CA VAL A 324 -10.65 16.56 -17.61
C VAL A 324 -9.73 15.39 -17.33
N TRP A 325 -9.23 15.34 -16.09
CA TRP A 325 -8.23 14.38 -15.65
C TRP A 325 -8.74 13.59 -14.46
N GLN A 326 -8.54 12.28 -14.49
CA GLN A 326 -9.02 11.34 -13.48
C GLN A 326 -7.90 11.05 -12.48
N PHE A 327 -8.22 11.09 -11.20
CA PHE A 327 -7.32 10.75 -10.10
C PHE A 327 -8.00 9.73 -9.18
N GLY A 328 -7.29 8.65 -8.85
CA GLY A 328 -7.66 7.74 -7.78
C GLY A 328 -6.68 7.92 -6.62
N ASP A 329 -7.15 8.41 -5.48
CA ASP A 329 -6.39 8.40 -4.23
C ASP A 329 -6.31 6.98 -3.64
N HIS A 330 -5.57 6.85 -2.56
CA HIS A 330 -5.66 5.71 -1.65
C HIS A 330 -5.69 6.22 -0.21
N SER A 331 -6.32 5.48 0.69
CA SER A 331 -6.15 5.69 2.12
C SER A 331 -4.92 4.93 2.63
N ASN A 332 -4.23 5.53 3.58
CA ASN A 332 -3.14 4.93 4.34
C ASN A 332 -3.62 4.56 5.77
N GLY A 333 -2.76 3.86 6.51
CA GLY A 333 -3.06 3.38 7.86
C GLY A 333 -3.07 4.43 8.98
N SER A 334 -2.85 5.71 8.69
CA SER A 334 -2.62 6.73 9.74
C SER A 334 -3.81 6.95 10.68
N ASN A 335 -5.04 6.83 10.19
CA ASN A 335 -6.25 6.87 11.02
C ASN A 335 -6.33 5.72 12.03
N TYR A 336 -5.47 4.71 11.88
CA TYR A 336 -5.39 3.52 12.73
C TYR A 336 -4.06 3.45 13.50
N GLY A 337 -3.37 4.59 13.64
CA GLY A 337 -2.15 4.70 14.44
C GLY A 337 -0.87 4.23 13.73
N VAL A 338 -0.94 3.89 12.44
CA VAL A 338 0.25 3.59 11.63
C VAL A 338 1.02 4.87 11.38
N LYS A 339 2.33 4.85 11.61
CA LYS A 339 3.21 6.03 11.49
C LYS A 339 4.06 5.96 10.22
N TRP A 340 4.70 7.08 9.90
CA TRP A 340 5.80 7.12 8.94
C TRP A 340 6.94 6.18 9.38
N PRO A 341 7.52 5.34 8.49
CA PRO A 341 7.31 5.31 7.05
C PRO A 341 6.18 4.41 6.54
N ALA A 342 5.61 3.52 7.36
CA ALA A 342 4.62 2.56 6.91
C ALA A 342 3.32 3.20 6.38
N ALA A 343 2.87 4.28 7.01
CA ALA A 343 1.88 5.18 6.44
C ALA A 343 2.55 6.50 6.04
N PHE A 344 2.37 6.93 4.78
CA PHE A 344 2.87 8.21 4.32
C PHE A 344 2.10 9.36 4.97
N THR A 345 2.62 9.90 6.08
CA THR A 345 1.96 10.94 6.90
C THR A 345 2.55 12.33 6.71
N GLU A 346 3.59 12.47 5.87
CA GLU A 346 4.19 13.77 5.56
C GLU A 346 3.47 14.49 4.40
N SER A 347 2.32 13.99 3.96
CA SER A 347 1.43 14.67 3.03
C SER A 347 -0.04 14.22 3.13
N GLN A 348 -0.92 14.98 2.49
CA GLN A 348 -2.35 14.72 2.43
C GLN A 348 -2.92 15.12 1.06
N ALA A 349 -3.70 14.22 0.46
CA ALA A 349 -4.49 14.49 -0.73
C ALA A 349 -5.58 15.51 -0.43
N GLN A 350 -5.69 16.52 -1.27
CA GLN A 350 -6.74 17.51 -1.22
C GLN A 350 -7.34 17.76 -2.61
N HIS A 351 -8.58 18.22 -2.62
CA HIS A 351 -9.24 18.76 -3.81
C HIS A 351 -10.03 20.01 -3.45
N LEU A 352 -10.31 20.83 -4.47
CA LEU A 352 -11.07 22.06 -4.27
C LEU A 352 -12.57 21.75 -4.30
N GLN A 353 -13.25 22.03 -3.19
CA GLN A 353 -14.69 21.91 -3.03
C GLN A 353 -15.25 23.28 -2.65
N ASP A 354 -16.13 23.84 -3.49
CA ASP A 354 -16.79 25.13 -3.27
C ASP A 354 -15.82 26.27 -2.89
N GLY A 355 -14.68 26.32 -3.57
CA GLY A 355 -13.63 27.35 -3.36
C GLY A 355 -12.71 27.10 -2.17
N THR A 356 -12.91 26.00 -1.43
CA THR A 356 -12.09 25.63 -0.27
C THR A 356 -11.36 24.32 -0.54
N TRP A 357 -10.08 24.24 -0.17
CA TRP A 357 -9.34 22.99 -0.19
C TRP A 357 -9.76 22.12 0.98
N ILE A 358 -10.25 20.92 0.69
CA ILE A 358 -10.59 19.91 1.71
C ILE A 358 -9.78 18.64 1.48
N ASN A 359 -9.56 17.88 2.54
CA ASN A 359 -8.93 16.55 2.44
C ASN A 359 -9.82 15.61 1.63
N THR A 360 -9.23 14.89 0.69
CA THR A 360 -9.97 13.98 -0.18
C THR A 360 -10.57 12.82 0.61
N ASN A 361 -11.85 12.55 0.35
CA ASN A 361 -12.56 11.38 0.82
C ASN A 361 -13.18 10.67 -0.39
N HIS A 362 -12.60 9.56 -0.81
CA HIS A 362 -13.07 8.81 -1.97
C HIS A 362 -14.45 8.16 -1.81
N TRP A 363 -15.02 8.15 -0.60
CA TRP A 363 -16.40 7.70 -0.39
C TRP A 363 -17.41 8.83 -0.58
N ASP A 364 -16.98 10.08 -0.35
CA ASP A 364 -17.82 11.27 -0.44
C ASP A 364 -16.93 12.51 -0.60
N HIS A 365 -16.72 12.91 -1.85
CA HIS A 365 -15.91 14.08 -2.20
C HIS A 365 -16.48 15.41 -1.67
N THR A 366 -17.66 15.43 -1.05
CA THR A 366 -18.20 16.66 -0.43
C THR A 366 -17.77 16.82 1.03
N LYS A 367 -17.14 15.79 1.63
CA LYS A 367 -16.74 15.76 3.04
C LYS A 367 -15.23 15.60 3.18
N PRO A 368 -14.63 16.21 4.21
CA PRO A 368 -13.20 16.02 4.46
C PRO A 368 -12.90 14.57 4.85
N GLY A 369 -11.87 14.01 4.24
CA GLY A 369 -11.26 12.75 4.64
C GLY A 369 -10.06 12.95 5.58
N GLY A 370 -9.33 11.86 5.84
CA GLY A 370 -8.06 11.89 6.54
C GLY A 370 -7.23 10.67 6.18
N GLY A 371 -5.90 10.83 6.15
CA GLY A 371 -4.99 9.75 5.81
C GLY A 371 -5.20 9.24 4.39
N THR A 372 -5.41 10.16 3.44
CA THR A 372 -5.56 9.84 2.02
C THR A 372 -4.50 10.56 1.20
N ASN A 373 -4.06 9.95 0.11
CA ASN A 373 -2.98 10.45 -0.70
C ASN A 373 -3.22 10.23 -2.19
N TRP A 374 -2.79 11.20 -3.01
CA TRP A 374 -2.72 11.04 -4.46
C TRP A 374 -1.47 10.22 -4.82
N PRO A 375 -1.46 9.48 -5.95
CA PRO A 375 -0.32 8.69 -6.37
C PRO A 375 0.79 9.59 -6.94
N VAL A 376 1.46 10.31 -6.05
CA VAL A 376 2.52 11.30 -6.34
C VAL A 376 3.81 10.86 -5.66
N VAL A 377 4.94 11.04 -6.36
CA VAL A 377 6.28 10.85 -5.80
C VAL A 377 7.16 12.02 -6.19
N LEU A 378 7.80 12.67 -5.23
CA LEU A 378 8.85 13.65 -5.49
C LEU A 378 10.20 12.94 -5.66
N HIS A 379 10.95 13.34 -6.68
CA HIS A 379 12.31 12.89 -6.93
C HIS A 379 13.27 13.79 -6.17
N VAL A 380 13.96 13.22 -5.19
CA VAL A 380 14.92 13.94 -4.35
C VAL A 380 16.31 13.81 -4.97
N ALA A 381 16.94 14.94 -5.23
CA ALA A 381 18.31 15.03 -5.71
C ALA A 381 19.30 14.41 -4.71
N PRO A 382 20.48 13.97 -5.19
CA PRO A 382 21.51 13.33 -4.36
C PRO A 382 21.96 14.16 -3.15
#